data_AF-K1UK68-F1
#
_entry.id   AF-K1UK68-F1
#
_cell.length_a   1.000
_cell.length_b   1.000
_cell.length_c   1.000
_cell.angle_alpha   90.00
_cell.angle_beta   90.00
_cell.angle_gamma   90.00
#
_symmetry.space_group_name_H-M   'P 1'
#
loop_
_entity.id
_entity.type
_entity.pdbx_description
1 polymer ?
#
loop_
_entity_poly.entity_id
_entity_poly.type
_entity_poly.pdbx_seq_one_letter_code
_entity_poly.pdbx_strand_id
1 'polypeptide(L)'
;MPLTAQTPQEDFKRDITLSGSNYVAYRGPQKQLTAAPKGYKPFYLSHYGRHGSRYMIGKKAYDVPYFSLLKAKQEGKLTAKGEETLAKVKMIREEAKGRDGELTPLGALQH
;
A
#
# COMPACT_ATOMS: atom_id res chain seq x y z
N MET A 1 -5.64 9.85 30.66
CA MET A 1 -4.56 10.36 29.79
C MET A 1 -5.20 11.27 28.76
N PRO A 2 -4.65 12.46 28.47
CA PRO A 2 -5.28 13.34 27.50
C PRO A 2 -5.24 12.68 26.13
N LEU A 3 -6.38 12.64 25.45
CA LEU A 3 -6.50 12.27 24.04
C LEU A 3 -5.92 13.43 23.22
N THR A 4 -4.61 13.44 23.00
CA THR A 4 -4.03 14.32 21.99
C THR A 4 -4.51 13.84 20.63
N ALA A 5 -5.11 14.74 19.85
CA ALA A 5 -5.54 14.46 18.49
C ALA A 5 -4.35 13.94 17.66
N GLN A 6 -4.57 12.96 16.78
CA GLN A 6 -3.56 12.55 15.82
C GLN A 6 -3.13 13.74 14.96
N THR A 7 -1.82 13.87 14.78
CA THR A 7 -1.17 14.92 13.99
C THR A 7 -0.57 14.25 12.75
N PRO A 8 -1.26 14.26 11.58
CA PRO A 8 -0.78 13.56 10.39
C PRO A 8 0.64 13.96 9.97
N GLN A 9 1.05 15.20 10.21
CA GLN A 9 2.39 15.67 9.92
C GLN A 9 3.47 14.99 10.76
N GLU A 10 3.21 14.75 12.05
CA GLU A 10 4.15 14.06 12.94
C GLU A 10 4.19 12.57 12.59
N ASP A 11 3.04 11.99 12.25
CA ASP A 11 2.95 10.62 11.76
C ASP A 11 3.76 10.42 10.47
N PHE A 12 3.65 11.34 9.49
CA PHE A 12 4.41 11.26 8.24
C PHE A 12 5.91 11.49 8.44
N LYS A 13 6.29 12.34 9.40
CA LYS A 13 7.71 12.52 9.79
C LYS A 13 8.28 11.25 10.41
N ARG A 14 7.50 10.55 11.24
CA ARG A 14 7.91 9.27 11.84
C ARG A 14 7.97 8.16 10.80
N ASP A 15 6.99 8.11 9.89
CA ASP A 15 6.88 7.11 8.87
C ASP A 15 6.09 7.62 7.66
N ILE A 16 6.82 7.92 6.58
CA ILE A 16 6.26 8.49 5.37
C ILE A 16 5.22 7.57 4.70
N THR A 17 5.27 6.25 4.95
CA THR A 17 4.30 5.31 4.38
C THR A 17 2.88 5.59 4.86
N LEU A 18 2.72 6.22 6.03
CA LEU A 18 1.41 6.59 6.58
C LEU A 18 0.65 7.61 5.73
N SER A 19 1.35 8.33 4.83
CA SER A 19 0.71 9.16 3.80
C SER A 19 -0.11 8.36 2.77
N GLY A 20 0.12 7.04 2.67
CA GLY A 20 -0.64 6.13 1.81
C GLY A 20 -2.05 5.80 2.30
N SER A 21 -2.43 6.25 3.50
CA SER A 21 -3.77 6.04 4.08
C SER A 21 -4.17 4.55 4.02
N ASN A 22 -5.31 4.23 3.40
CA ASN A 22 -5.84 2.88 3.24
C ASN A 22 -4.97 1.93 2.39
N TYR A 23 -3.87 2.41 1.80
CA TYR A 23 -2.88 1.61 1.06
C TYR A 23 -1.62 1.28 1.89
N VAL A 24 -1.54 1.73 3.15
CA VAL A 24 -0.49 1.30 4.07
C VAL A 24 -0.54 -0.22 4.23
N ALA A 25 0.61 -0.87 4.04
CA ALA A 25 0.76 -2.30 4.27
C ALA A 25 0.47 -2.65 5.74
N TYR A 26 -0.31 -3.71 5.98
CA TYR A 26 -0.60 -4.20 7.31
C TYR A 26 0.70 -4.64 8.01
N ARG A 27 0.90 -4.19 9.25
CA ARG A 27 2.16 -4.39 10.02
C ARG A 27 2.09 -5.56 11.00
N GLY A 28 0.97 -6.28 11.03
CA GLY A 28 0.72 -7.32 12.03
C GLY A 28 0.58 -6.78 13.45
N PRO A 29 0.36 -7.67 14.43
CA PRO A 29 0.32 -7.33 15.85
C PRO A 29 1.67 -6.78 16.34
N GLN A 30 1.68 -5.56 16.87
CA GLN A 30 2.88 -4.88 17.35
C GLN A 30 3.08 -5.00 18.88
N LYS A 31 2.10 -5.58 19.58
CA LYS A 31 2.09 -5.67 21.04
C LYS A 31 1.68 -7.07 21.47
N GLN A 32 2.23 -7.51 22.58
CA GLN A 32 1.83 -8.75 23.20
C GLN A 32 0.39 -8.63 23.72
N LEU A 33 -0.43 -9.64 23.44
CA LEU A 33 -1.79 -9.71 23.95
C LEU A 33 -1.77 -10.08 25.43
N THR A 34 -2.71 -9.54 26.19
CA THR A 34 -2.91 -9.92 27.60
C THR A 34 -3.35 -11.38 27.69
N ALA A 35 -2.76 -12.14 28.61
CA ALA A 35 -3.16 -13.52 28.85
C ALA A 35 -4.61 -13.61 29.36
N ALA A 36 -5.26 -14.76 29.09
CA ALA A 36 -6.55 -15.06 29.68
C ALA A 36 -6.43 -15.14 31.22
N PRO A 37 -7.47 -14.72 31.98
CA PRO A 37 -7.48 -14.87 33.43
C PRO A 37 -7.29 -16.32 33.88
N LYS A 38 -6.73 -16.50 35.08
CA LYS A 38 -6.51 -17.84 35.65
C LYS A 38 -7.83 -18.63 35.70
N GLY A 39 -7.83 -19.84 35.14
CA GLY A 39 -8.99 -20.72 35.10
C GLY A 39 -9.94 -20.49 33.93
N TYR A 40 -9.72 -19.45 33.12
CA TYR A 40 -10.55 -19.15 31.95
C TYR A 40 -9.85 -19.53 30.64
N LYS A 41 -10.63 -20.07 29.70
CA LYS A 41 -10.18 -20.36 28.32
C LYS A 41 -11.15 -19.71 27.33
N PRO A 42 -10.65 -19.10 26.24
CA PRO A 42 -11.53 -18.63 25.17
C PRO A 42 -12.24 -19.83 24.55
N PHE A 43 -13.55 -19.71 24.35
CA PHE A 43 -14.38 -20.74 23.72
C PHE A 43 -15.00 -20.28 22.39
N TYR A 44 -14.90 -19.00 22.07
CA TYR A 44 -15.41 -18.42 20.83
C TYR A 44 -14.48 -17.31 20.35
N LEU A 45 -14.22 -17.27 19.05
CA LEU A 45 -13.50 -16.21 18.37
C LEU A 45 -14.26 -15.85 17.09
N SER A 46 -14.57 -14.57 16.93
CA SER A 46 -15.09 -14.01 15.68
C SER A 46 -14.09 -13.02 15.13
N HIS A 47 -13.82 -13.09 13.83
CA HIS A 47 -12.84 -12.24 13.16
C HIS A 47 -13.40 -11.67 11.85
N TYR A 48 -13.13 -10.39 11.63
CA TYR A 48 -13.37 -9.70 10.37
C TYR A 48 -12.09 -8.96 9.97
N GLY A 49 -11.49 -9.38 8.85
CA GLY A 49 -10.25 -8.84 8.32
C GLY A 49 -10.45 -8.25 6.94
N ARG A 50 -9.86 -7.09 6.67
CA ARG A 50 -9.78 -6.55 5.31
C ARG A 50 -8.76 -7.37 4.51
N HIS A 51 -8.96 -7.50 3.20
CA HIS A 51 -7.97 -8.08 2.28
C HIS A 51 -6.57 -7.43 2.44
N GLY A 52 -5.52 -8.17 2.08
CA GLY A 52 -4.14 -7.70 2.14
C GLY A 52 -3.81 -6.70 1.03
N SER A 53 -2.54 -6.34 0.92
CA SER A 53 -2.00 -5.55 -0.19
C SER A 53 -2.33 -6.20 -1.53
N ARG A 54 -2.79 -5.40 -2.49
CA ARG A 54 -3.22 -5.85 -3.81
C ARG A 54 -2.76 -4.90 -4.90
N TYR A 55 -2.76 -5.37 -6.14
CA TYR A 55 -2.62 -4.51 -7.30
C TYR A 55 -3.80 -3.54 -7.41
N MET A 56 -3.60 -2.42 -8.11
CA MET A 56 -4.64 -1.43 -8.34
C MET A 56 -5.77 -2.03 -9.17
N ILE A 57 -6.99 -1.53 -8.95
CA ILE A 57 -8.13 -1.97 -9.75
C ILE A 57 -8.19 -1.17 -11.05
N GLY A 58 -8.31 -1.87 -12.17
CA GLY A 58 -8.34 -1.30 -13.50
C GLY A 58 -6.98 -0.84 -14.01
N LYS A 59 -6.92 -0.54 -15.31
CA LYS A 59 -5.68 -0.18 -16.00
C LYS A 59 -5.32 1.30 -15.91
N LYS A 60 -6.30 2.17 -15.62
CA LYS A 60 -6.13 3.64 -15.69
C LYS A 60 -5.00 4.16 -14.79
N ALA A 61 -4.88 3.63 -13.58
CA ALA A 61 -3.84 4.04 -12.63
C ALA A 61 -2.41 3.79 -13.14
N TYR A 62 -2.23 2.81 -14.04
CA TYR A 62 -0.96 2.48 -14.67
C TYR A 62 -0.81 3.11 -16.06
N ASP A 63 -1.86 3.09 -16.87
CA ASP A 63 -1.85 3.54 -18.26
C ASP A 63 -1.71 5.06 -18.38
N VAL A 64 -2.48 5.84 -17.60
CA VAL A 64 -2.46 7.30 -17.67
C VAL A 64 -1.06 7.88 -17.45
N PRO A 65 -0.33 7.55 -16.36
CA PRO A 65 1.02 8.07 -16.18
C PRO A 65 2.00 7.55 -17.24
N TYR A 66 1.88 6.28 -17.65
CA TYR A 66 2.77 5.70 -18.67
C TYR A 66 2.64 6.39 -20.03
N PHE A 67 1.42 6.48 -20.57
CA PHE A 67 1.20 7.06 -21.89
C PHE A 67 1.44 8.57 -21.91
N SER A 68 1.18 9.28 -20.81
CA SER A 68 1.51 10.71 -20.71
C SER A 68 3.02 10.95 -20.80
N LEU A 69 3.82 10.18 -20.05
CA LEU A 69 5.28 10.29 -20.10
C LEU A 69 5.86 9.78 -21.43
N LEU A 70 5.27 8.73 -22.01
CA LEU A 70 5.68 8.21 -23.31
C LEU A 70 5.47 9.24 -24.43
N LYS A 71 4.32 9.93 -24.42
CA LYS A 71 4.06 11.03 -25.36
C LYS A 71 5.08 12.16 -25.19
N ALA A 72 5.31 12.60 -23.95
CA ALA A 72 6.32 13.63 -23.68
C ALA A 72 7.74 13.22 -24.13
N LYS A 73 8.08 11.93 -24.04
CA LYS A 73 9.34 11.39 -24.56
C LYS A 73 9.43 11.51 -26.08
N GLN A 74 8.38 11.09 -26.79
CA GLN A 74 8.31 11.17 -28.25
C GLN A 74 8.45 12.61 -28.76
N GLU A 75 7.98 13.58 -27.98
CA GLU A 75 8.08 15.01 -28.27
C GLU A 75 9.38 15.66 -27.77
N GLY A 76 10.32 14.88 -27.19
CA GLY A 76 11.58 15.39 -26.67
C GLY A 76 11.44 16.33 -25.46
N LYS A 77 10.37 16.18 -24.67
CA LYS A 77 10.03 17.07 -23.54
C LYS A 77 10.40 16.53 -22.17
N LEU A 78 10.92 15.30 -22.08
CA LEU A 78 11.34 14.74 -20.80
C LEU A 78 12.67 15.34 -20.34
N THR A 79 12.70 15.73 -19.07
CA THR A 79 13.96 15.96 -18.35
C THR A 79 14.63 14.61 -18.03
N ALA A 80 15.88 14.64 -17.55
CA ALA A 80 16.52 13.43 -17.02
C ALA A 80 15.66 12.72 -15.95
N LYS A 81 15.00 13.50 -15.08
CA LYS A 81 14.07 12.95 -14.08
C LYS A 81 12.81 12.36 -14.71
N GLY A 82 12.31 12.96 -15.80
CA GLY A 82 11.19 12.44 -16.57
C GLY A 82 11.48 11.08 -17.18
N GLU A 83 12.67 10.90 -17.76
CA GLU A 83 13.13 9.62 -18.32
C GLU A 83 13.24 8.52 -17.25
N GLU A 84 13.83 8.85 -16.09
CA GLU A 84 13.90 7.94 -14.94
C GLU A 84 12.48 7.54 -14.48
N THR A 85 11.57 8.50 -14.42
CA THR A 85 10.18 8.27 -13.99
C THR A 85 9.43 7.38 -14.98
N LEU A 86 9.61 7.60 -16.29
CA LEU A 86 9.03 6.76 -17.34
C LEU A 86 9.50 5.30 -17.21
N ALA A 87 10.79 5.08 -16.93
CA ALA A 87 11.32 3.74 -16.73
C ALA A 87 10.67 3.03 -15.53
N LYS A 88 10.51 3.73 -14.41
CA LYS A 88 9.84 3.19 -13.20
C LYS A 88 8.36 2.88 -13.44
N VAL A 89 7.62 3.81 -14.05
CA VAL A 89 6.19 3.62 -14.35
C VAL A 89 6.00 2.45 -15.32
N LYS A 90 6.87 2.31 -16.33
CA LYS A 90 6.86 1.15 -17.25
C LYS A 90 7.03 -0.17 -16.49
N MET A 91 8.01 -0.25 -15.59
CA MET A 91 8.26 -1.45 -14.78
C MET A 91 7.04 -1.82 -13.94
N ILE A 92 6.47 -0.86 -13.21
CA ILE A 92 5.30 -1.06 -12.35
C ILE A 92 4.09 -1.53 -13.18
N ARG A 93 3.88 -0.93 -14.35
CA ARG A 93 2.77 -1.27 -15.26
C ARG A 93 2.89 -2.70 -15.79
N GLU A 94 4.07 -3.12 -16.22
CA GLU A 94 4.27 -4.48 -16.73
C GLU A 94 4.13 -5.52 -15.62
N GLU A 95 4.63 -5.23 -14.42
CA GLU A 95 4.45 -6.09 -13.24
C GLU A 95 2.97 -6.27 -12.87
N ALA A 96 2.16 -5.21 -13.01
CA ALA A 96 0.73 -5.25 -12.70
C ALA A 96 -0.15 -5.80 -13.84
N LYS A 97 0.43 -6.11 -14.99
CA LYS A 97 -0.33 -6.43 -16.21
C LYS A 97 -1.09 -7.75 -16.06
N GLY A 98 -2.42 -7.66 -16.14
CA GLY A 98 -3.31 -8.83 -16.00
C GLY A 98 -3.61 -9.23 -14.55
N ARG A 99 -3.13 -8.45 -13.57
CA ARG A 99 -3.23 -8.75 -12.13
C ARG A 99 -4.23 -7.87 -11.40
N ASP A 100 -5.24 -7.39 -12.12
CA ASP A 100 -6.23 -6.42 -11.64
C ASP A 100 -6.91 -6.91 -10.35
N GLY A 101 -6.68 -6.20 -9.24
CA GLY A 101 -7.24 -6.54 -7.92
C GLY A 101 -6.63 -7.77 -7.23
N GLU A 102 -5.68 -8.47 -7.87
CA GLU A 102 -5.00 -9.64 -7.30
C GLU A 102 -4.22 -9.26 -6.04
N LEU A 103 -4.16 -10.15 -5.05
CA LEU A 103 -3.25 -9.99 -3.91
C LEU A 103 -1.81 -9.98 -4.41
N THR A 104 -0.99 -9.10 -3.82
CA THR A 104 0.47 -9.19 -4.00
C THR A 104 1.01 -10.35 -3.15
N PRO A 105 2.24 -10.83 -3.40
CA PRO A 105 2.89 -11.80 -2.51
C PRO A 105 2.92 -11.33 -1.04
N LEU A 106 3.12 -10.02 -0.81
CA LEU A 106 3.01 -9.44 0.52
C LEU A 106 1.57 -9.49 1.07
N GLY A 107 0.57 -9.23 0.22
CA GLY A 107 -0.83 -9.34 0.60
C GLY A 107 -1.21 -10.73 1.09
N ALA A 108 -0.63 -11.78 0.49
CA ALA A 108 -0.82 -13.16 0.94
C ALA A 108 -0.19 -13.43 2.32
N LEU A 109 0.94 -12.80 2.64
CA LEU A 109 1.60 -12.93 3.96
C LEU A 109 0.90 -12.14 5.08
N GLN A 110 0.01 -11.20 4.74
CA GLN A 110 -0.70 -10.35 5.70
C GLN A 110 -1.97 -11.01 6.26
N HIS A 111 -2.33 -12.19 5.77
CA HIS A 111 -3.45 -13.03 6.22
C HIS A 111 -2.91 -14.31 6.84
#